data_AF-A0A0S2W0H7-F1
#
_entry.id   AF-A0A0S2W0H7-F1
#
_cell.length_a   1.000
_cell.length_b   1.000
_cell.length_c   1.000
_cell.angle_alpha   90.00
_cell.angle_beta   90.00
_cell.angle_gamma   90.00
#
_symmetry.space_group_name_H-M   'P 1'
#
loop_
_entity.id
_entity.type
_entity.pdbx_description
1 polymer ?
#
loop_
_entity_poly.entity_id
_entity_poly.type
_entity_poly.pdbx_seq_one_letter_code
_entity_poly.pdbx_strand_id
1 'polypeptide(L)'
;MDVRLIQINEDNFIDAFNLKLEEEQELFVSHPIRSLAQAYVYYKQCTPFGIYDGDKIVGYVMVIYDYDIPEYDIWHMMIDKSEQGKGYGKIALQKVIDYIREKPFGNSDRIALTCNKRNQVALKIYKEAGFEPTGNSDGDEIELAIQLS
;
A
#
# COMPACT_ATOMS: atom_id res chain seq x y z
N MET A 1 4.62 18.36 -5.08
CA MET A 1 4.12 16.99 -5.33
C MET A 1 2.62 17.06 -5.19
N ASP A 2 1.92 16.76 -6.27
CA ASP A 2 0.47 16.63 -6.36
C ASP A 2 0.13 15.12 -6.42
N VAL A 3 0.28 14.46 -5.27
CA VAL A 3 0.12 13.01 -5.17
C VAL A 3 -1.35 12.63 -5.06
N ARG A 4 -1.80 11.74 -5.94
CA ARG A 4 -3.18 11.25 -6.00
C ARG A 4 -3.20 9.72 -6.07
N LEU A 5 -4.24 9.14 -5.46
CA LEU A 5 -4.58 7.73 -5.66
C LEU A 5 -5.59 7.64 -6.79
N ILE A 6 -5.29 6.79 -7.77
CA ILE A 6 -6.17 6.52 -8.90
C ILE A 6 -6.39 5.02 -8.92
N GLN A 7 -7.65 4.58 -8.82
CA GLN A 7 -7.97 3.15 -8.88
C GLN A 7 -7.51 2.57 -10.21
N ILE A 8 -6.91 1.38 -10.18
CA ILE A 8 -6.47 0.71 -11.40
C ILE A 8 -7.68 0.15 -12.14
N ASN A 9 -7.74 0.42 -13.44
CA ASN A 9 -8.78 -0.02 -14.37
C ASN A 9 -8.17 -0.33 -15.76
N GLU A 10 -9.02 -0.57 -16.76
CA GLU A 10 -8.61 -0.88 -18.13
C GLU A 10 -7.77 0.22 -18.81
N ASP A 11 -7.90 1.47 -18.37
CA ASP A 11 -7.23 2.61 -19.01
C ASP A 11 -5.79 2.80 -18.49
N ASN A 12 -5.51 2.40 -17.24
CA ASN A 12 -4.27 2.75 -16.55
C ASN A 12 -3.46 1.55 -16.02
N PHE A 13 -3.95 0.31 -16.13
CA PHE A 13 -3.22 -0.85 -15.60
C PHE A 13 -1.84 -1.06 -16.23
N ILE A 14 -1.65 -0.64 -17.49
CA ILE A 14 -0.35 -0.70 -18.17
C ILE A 14 0.68 0.22 -17.51
N ASP A 15 0.27 1.34 -16.92
CA ASP A 15 1.18 2.22 -16.20
C ASP A 15 1.81 1.49 -15.00
N ALA A 16 1.01 0.70 -14.28
CA ALA A 16 1.49 -0.11 -13.16
C ALA A 16 2.51 -1.17 -13.59
N PHE A 17 2.53 -1.60 -14.86
CA PHE A 17 3.52 -2.55 -15.38
C PHE A 17 4.88 -1.89 -15.64
N ASN A 18 4.91 -0.57 -15.80
CA ASN A 18 6.14 0.18 -16.05
C ASN A 18 6.90 0.54 -14.76
N LEU A 19 6.28 0.32 -13.59
CA LEU A 19 6.92 0.51 -12.30
C LEU A 19 8.07 -0.47 -12.12
N LYS A 20 9.23 0.05 -11.72
CA LYS A 20 10.42 -0.74 -11.45
C LYS A 20 10.64 -0.88 -9.95
N LEU A 21 10.75 -2.12 -9.50
CA LEU A 21 11.21 -2.42 -8.15
C LEU A 21 12.74 -2.21 -8.07
N GLU A 22 13.20 -1.73 -6.92
CA GLU A 22 14.60 -1.92 -6.52
C GLU A 22 14.87 -3.42 -6.36
N GLU A 23 16.06 -3.90 -6.76
CA GLU A 23 16.42 -5.33 -6.66
C GLU A 23 16.26 -5.84 -5.21
N GLU A 24 16.54 -4.97 -4.24
CA GLU A 24 16.37 -5.25 -2.82
C GLU A 24 14.89 -5.34 -2.39
N GLN A 25 13.96 -4.68 -3.11
CA GLN A 25 12.52 -4.72 -2.83
C GLN A 25 11.80 -5.91 -3.50
N GLU A 26 12.35 -6.49 -4.57
CA GLU A 26 11.82 -7.73 -5.15
C GLU A 26 11.79 -8.89 -4.14
N LEU A 27 12.63 -8.81 -3.10
CA LEU A 27 12.66 -9.76 -1.99
C LEU A 27 11.49 -9.63 -1.02
N PHE A 28 10.79 -8.48 -1.00
CA PHE A 28 9.86 -8.12 0.08
C PHE A 28 8.46 -7.74 -0.42
N VAL A 29 8.29 -7.36 -1.69
CA VAL A 29 6.99 -6.94 -2.23
C VAL A 29 6.70 -7.68 -3.54
N SER A 30 5.48 -8.21 -3.66
CA SER A 30 5.01 -8.82 -4.91
C SER A 30 5.00 -7.78 -6.04
N HIS A 31 5.60 -8.12 -7.19
CA HIS A 31 5.52 -7.30 -8.40
C HIS A 31 4.06 -6.90 -8.71
N PRO A 32 3.78 -5.66 -9.17
CA PRO A 32 2.41 -5.18 -9.43
C PRO A 32 1.56 -6.14 -10.28
N ILE A 33 2.17 -6.87 -11.21
CA ILE A 33 1.51 -7.92 -12.01
C ILE A 33 0.87 -9.00 -11.13
N ARG A 34 1.60 -9.54 -10.15
CA ARG A 34 1.06 -10.55 -9.22
C ARG A 34 -0.03 -9.95 -8.33
N SER A 35 0.18 -8.71 -7.87
CA SER A 35 -0.82 -7.99 -7.08
C SER A 35 -2.12 -7.79 -7.85
N LEU A 36 -2.05 -7.39 -9.12
CA LEU A 36 -3.23 -7.21 -9.97
C LEU A 36 -3.94 -8.54 -10.27
N ALA A 37 -3.19 -9.63 -10.45
CA ALA A 37 -3.79 -10.96 -10.56
C ALA A 37 -4.51 -11.38 -9.26
N GLN A 38 -3.95 -11.08 -8.09
CA GLN A 38 -4.62 -11.30 -6.81
C GLN A 38 -5.87 -10.43 -6.67
N ALA A 39 -5.80 -9.15 -7.05
CA ALA A 39 -6.96 -8.27 -7.05
C ALA A 39 -8.08 -8.78 -7.97
N TYR A 40 -7.74 -9.36 -9.13
CA TYR A 40 -8.73 -9.99 -10.01
C TYR A 40 -9.42 -11.21 -9.35
N VAL A 41 -8.65 -12.07 -8.67
CA VAL A 41 -9.20 -13.26 -7.99
C VAL A 41 -10.03 -12.87 -6.76
N TYR A 42 -9.58 -11.88 -5.99
CA TYR A 42 -10.20 -11.41 -4.74
C TYR A 42 -10.91 -10.07 -4.90
N TYR A 43 -11.52 -9.82 -6.07
CA TYR A 43 -12.08 -8.52 -6.49
C TYR A 43 -13.15 -7.92 -5.58
N LYS A 44 -13.72 -8.71 -4.66
CA LYS A 44 -14.70 -8.23 -3.67
C LYS A 44 -14.06 -7.53 -2.47
N GLN A 45 -12.79 -7.80 -2.20
CA GLN A 45 -12.06 -7.33 -1.02
C GLN A 45 -10.87 -6.46 -1.40
N CYS A 46 -10.19 -6.78 -2.51
CA CYS A 46 -8.95 -6.12 -2.92
C CYS A 46 -9.21 -5.03 -3.97
N THR A 47 -8.81 -3.79 -3.65
CA THR A 47 -8.88 -2.65 -4.57
C THR A 47 -7.47 -2.09 -4.84
N PRO A 48 -6.94 -2.25 -6.06
CA PRO A 48 -5.64 -1.74 -6.45
C PRO A 48 -5.68 -0.26 -6.85
N PHE A 49 -4.65 0.50 -6.46
CA PHE A 49 -4.46 1.91 -6.80
C PHE A 49 -3.06 2.17 -7.34
N GLY A 50 -2.99 2.99 -8.38
CA GLY A 50 -1.77 3.67 -8.78
C GLY A 50 -1.57 4.93 -7.95
N ILE A 51 -0.33 5.20 -7.59
CA ILE A 51 0.09 6.44 -6.93
C ILE A 51 0.66 7.34 -8.02
N TYR A 52 0.01 8.47 -8.29
CA TYR A 52 0.39 9.41 -9.36
C TYR A 52 0.90 10.73 -8.80
N ASP A 53 1.90 11.34 -9.43
CA ASP A 53 2.27 12.76 -9.27
C ASP A 53 2.00 13.47 -10.61
N GLY A 54 0.96 14.31 -10.65
CA GLY A 54 0.40 14.77 -11.93
C GLY A 54 -0.10 13.59 -12.77
N ASP A 55 0.42 13.44 -13.99
CA ASP A 55 0.05 12.36 -14.93
C ASP A 55 1.03 11.18 -14.90
N LYS A 56 2.08 11.24 -14.07
CA LYS A 56 3.09 10.19 -13.97
C LYS A 56 2.77 9.23 -12.83
N ILE A 57 2.73 7.93 -13.10
CA ILE A 57 2.71 6.92 -12.05
C ILE A 57 4.09 6.88 -11.34
N VAL A 58 4.08 6.97 -10.03
CA VAL A 58 5.28 6.95 -9.17
C VAL A 58 5.26 5.80 -8.16
N GLY A 59 4.15 5.05 -8.07
CA GLY A 59 4.04 3.90 -7.18
C GLY A 59 2.72 3.16 -7.32
N TYR A 60 2.54 2.17 -6.46
CA TYR A 60 1.37 1.31 -6.42
C TYR A 60 1.02 0.95 -4.97
N VAL A 61 -0.25 0.70 -4.69
CA VAL A 61 -0.74 0.17 -3.43
C VAL A 61 -2.03 -0.60 -3.63
N MET A 62 -2.27 -1.62 -2.82
CA MET A 62 -3.55 -2.32 -2.76
C MET A 62 -4.18 -2.09 -1.40
N VAL A 63 -5.43 -1.62 -1.41
CA VAL A 63 -6.24 -1.48 -0.20
C VAL A 63 -7.20 -2.65 -0.14
N ILE A 64 -7.28 -3.30 1.01
CA ILE A 64 -8.16 -4.44 1.25
C ILE A 64 -9.11 -4.08 2.37
N TYR A 65 -10.34 -4.58 2.29
CA TYR A 65 -11.25 -4.62 3.42
C TYR A 65 -11.63 -6.06 3.71
N ASP A 66 -11.24 -6.54 4.89
CA ASP A 66 -11.69 -7.84 5.39
C ASP A 66 -13.11 -7.66 5.97
N TYR A 67 -14.05 -8.48 5.49
CA TYR A 67 -15.45 -8.43 5.92
C TYR A 67 -15.75 -9.43 7.04
N ASP A 68 -14.89 -10.43 7.23
CA ASP A 68 -14.98 -11.38 8.34
C ASP A 68 -14.36 -10.77 9.61
N ILE A 69 -13.30 -9.98 9.44
CA ILE A 69 -12.69 -9.13 10.46
C ILE A 69 -12.79 -7.69 9.96
N PRO A 70 -13.73 -6.86 10.44
CA PRO A 70 -13.96 -5.53 9.89
C PRO A 70 -12.76 -4.60 10.14
N GLU A 71 -11.77 -4.66 9.24
CA GLU A 71 -10.52 -3.90 9.24
C GLU A 71 -10.04 -3.64 7.81
N TYR A 72 -9.23 -2.61 7.65
CA TYR A 72 -8.57 -2.31 6.39
C TYR A 72 -7.13 -2.81 6.41
N ASP A 73 -6.66 -3.38 5.30
CA ASP A 73 -5.24 -3.72 5.12
C ASP A 73 -4.61 -2.92 3.97
N ILE A 74 -3.35 -2.54 4.16
CA ILE A 74 -2.52 -1.96 3.11
C ILE A 74 -1.52 -3.01 2.64
N TRP A 75 -1.70 -3.49 1.41
CA TRP A 75 -0.83 -4.49 0.79
C TRP A 75 -0.05 -3.91 -0.38
N HIS A 76 1.12 -4.50 -0.63
CA HIS A 76 1.97 -4.27 -1.80
C HIS A 76 2.31 -2.80 -2.08
N MET A 77 2.34 -1.95 -1.05
CA MET A 77 2.71 -0.56 -1.22
C MET A 77 4.18 -0.46 -1.68
N MET A 78 4.40 0.19 -2.82
CA MET A 78 5.72 0.42 -3.39
C MET A 78 5.80 1.78 -4.08
N ILE A 79 7.01 2.34 -4.14
CA ILE A 79 7.36 3.53 -4.91
C ILE A 79 8.40 3.14 -5.93
N ASP A 80 8.24 3.58 -7.17
CA ASP A 80 9.17 3.31 -8.26
C ASP A 80 10.60 3.64 -7.82
N LYS A 81 11.55 2.74 -8.14
CA LYS A 81 12.97 2.89 -7.84
C LYS A 81 13.50 4.30 -8.12
N SER A 82 13.18 4.87 -9.29
CA SER A 82 13.67 6.19 -9.71
C SER A 82 13.04 7.37 -8.95
N GLU A 83 11.99 7.10 -8.18
CA GLU A 83 11.23 8.06 -7.39
C GLU A 83 11.42 7.91 -5.87
N GLN A 84 12.16 6.90 -5.42
CA GLN A 84 12.48 6.73 -4.00
C GLN A 84 13.37 7.86 -3.45
N GLY A 85 13.34 8.05 -2.13
CA GLY A 85 14.11 9.10 -1.45
C GLY A 85 13.57 10.53 -1.62
N LYS A 86 12.52 10.73 -2.43
CA LYS A 86 11.91 12.05 -2.70
C LYS A 86 10.73 12.41 -1.79
N GLY A 87 10.32 11.49 -0.91
CA GLY A 87 9.21 11.69 0.03
C GLY A 87 7.86 11.09 -0.40
N TYR A 88 7.75 10.50 -1.60
CA TYR A 88 6.49 9.92 -2.08
C TYR A 88 5.90 8.86 -1.16
N GLY A 89 6.72 7.98 -0.56
CA GLY A 89 6.19 6.93 0.33
C GLY A 89 5.39 7.49 1.51
N LYS A 90 5.87 8.56 2.14
CA LYS A 90 5.17 9.23 3.25
C LYS A 90 3.87 9.89 2.78
N ILE A 91 3.92 10.59 1.66
CA ILE A 91 2.75 11.30 1.11
C ILE A 91 1.70 10.30 0.64
N ALA A 92 2.11 9.24 -0.05
CA ALA A 92 1.23 8.19 -0.54
C ALA A 92 0.53 7.44 0.61
N LEU A 93 1.26 7.09 1.68
CA LEU A 93 0.66 6.46 2.86
C LEU A 93 -0.41 7.36 3.47
N GLN A 94 -0.14 8.67 3.60
CA GLN A 94 -1.14 9.61 4.09
C GLN A 94 -2.38 9.64 3.19
N LYS A 95 -2.21 9.63 1.86
CA LYS A 95 -3.34 9.57 0.91
C LYS A 95 -4.15 8.28 1.05
N VAL A 96 -3.50 7.16 1.33
CA VAL A 96 -4.19 5.87 1.59
C VAL A 96 -5.00 5.95 2.87
N ILE A 97 -4.42 6.48 3.95
CA ILE A 97 -5.12 6.69 5.22
C ILE A 97 -6.32 7.63 5.05
N ASP A 98 -6.14 8.74 4.33
CA ASP A 98 -7.22 9.69 4.05
C ASP A 98 -8.35 9.06 3.25
N TYR A 99 -8.02 8.24 2.24
CA TYR A 99 -9.00 7.45 1.50
C TYR A 99 -9.75 6.45 2.40
N ILE A 100 -9.05 5.74 3.28
CA ILE A 100 -9.66 4.77 4.20
C ILE A 100 -10.57 5.47 5.23
N ARG A 101 -10.25 6.70 5.67
CA ARG A 101 -11.11 7.50 6.57
C ARG A 101 -12.50 7.78 5.99
N GLU A 102 -12.63 7.81 4.67
CA GLU A 102 -13.93 7.95 4.00
C GLU A 102 -14.79 6.68 4.08
N LYS A 103 -14.22 5.58 4.62
CA LYS A 103 -14.86 4.28 4.82
C LYS A 103 -15.47 3.71 3.52
N PRO A 104 -14.71 3.64 2.42
CA PRO A 104 -15.23 3.28 1.11
C PRO A 104 -15.77 1.85 1.01
N PHE A 105 -15.32 0.94 1.89
CA PHE A 105 -15.66 -0.49 1.84
C PHE A 105 -16.39 -0.98 3.09
N GLY A 106 -16.23 -0.31 4.22
CA GLY A 106 -16.94 -0.62 5.45
C GLY A 106 -16.53 0.23 6.65
N ASN A 107 -17.29 0.11 7.73
CA ASN A 107 -17.14 0.93 8.93
C ASN A 107 -16.10 0.33 9.89
N SER A 108 -14.83 0.51 9.56
CA SER A 108 -13.72 0.23 10.48
C SER A 108 -12.80 1.43 10.56
N ASP A 109 -12.27 1.65 11.77
CA ASP A 109 -11.26 2.66 12.05
C ASP A 109 -9.87 2.01 12.26
N ARG A 110 -9.75 0.70 12.06
CA ARG A 110 -8.48 -0.03 12.17
C ARG A 110 -7.86 -0.23 10.79
N ILE A 111 -6.58 0.12 10.67
CA ILE A 111 -5.76 -0.15 9.48
C ILE A 111 -4.56 -0.99 9.89
N ALA A 112 -4.35 -2.12 9.23
CA ALA A 112 -3.22 -3.00 9.43
C ALA A 112 -2.35 -3.11 8.16
N LEU A 113 -1.10 -3.53 8.37
CA LEU A 113 -0.18 -3.89 7.30
C LEU A 113 0.91 -4.82 7.83
N THR A 114 1.54 -5.56 6.93
CA THR A 114 2.76 -6.31 7.23
C THR A 114 3.97 -5.65 6.58
N CYS A 115 5.10 -5.71 7.26
CA CYS A 115 6.35 -5.13 6.78
C CYS A 115 7.54 -5.98 7.19
N ASN A 116 8.45 -6.19 6.24
CA ASN A 116 9.66 -6.93 6.50
C ASN A 116 10.54 -6.20 7.51
N LYS A 117 11.01 -6.91 8.54
CA LYS A 117 11.90 -6.40 9.60
C LYS A 117 13.16 -5.76 9.05
N ARG A 118 13.61 -6.14 7.84
CA ARG A 118 14.81 -5.59 7.19
C ARG A 118 14.52 -4.30 6.42
N ASN A 119 13.26 -4.00 6.09
CA ASN A 119 12.87 -2.77 5.40
C ASN A 119 12.75 -1.59 6.38
N GLN A 120 13.89 -1.16 6.90
CA GLN A 120 13.99 -0.10 7.92
C GLN A 120 13.40 1.23 7.44
N VAL A 121 13.45 1.51 6.14
CA VAL A 121 12.88 2.72 5.54
C VAL A 121 11.35 2.70 5.64
N ALA A 122 10.71 1.61 5.21
CA ALA A 122 9.25 1.47 5.31
C ALA A 122 8.78 1.46 6.77
N LEU A 123 9.47 0.71 7.64
CA LEU A 123 9.17 0.68 9.08
C LEU A 123 9.19 2.07 9.71
N LYS A 124 10.18 2.91 9.36
CA LYS A 124 10.24 4.29 9.85
C LYS A 124 9.04 5.11 9.36
N ILE A 125 8.67 4.98 8.08
CA ILE A 125 7.51 5.69 7.51
C ILE A 125 6.22 5.28 8.22
N TYR A 126 5.98 3.98 8.42
CA TYR A 126 4.77 3.48 9.10
C TYR A 126 4.70 3.97 10.55
N LYS A 127 5.80 3.88 11.30
CA LYS A 127 5.87 4.38 12.68
C LYS A 127 5.64 5.89 12.77
N GLU A 128 6.23 6.68 11.88
CA GLU A 128 5.99 8.12 11.82
C GLU A 128 4.54 8.49 11.49
N ALA A 129 3.83 7.62 10.77
CA ALA A 129 2.40 7.78 10.48
C ALA A 129 1.49 7.34 11.63
N GLY A 130 2.05 6.78 12.72
CA GLY A 130 1.32 6.34 13.91
C GLY A 130 1.00 4.85 13.94
N PHE A 131 1.53 4.04 13.03
CA PHE A 131 1.40 2.59 13.12
C PHE A 131 2.29 2.03 14.24
N GLU A 132 1.73 1.14 15.04
CA GLU A 132 2.42 0.47 16.13
C GLU A 132 2.47 -1.05 15.89
N PRO A 133 3.55 -1.74 16.29
CA PRO A 133 3.60 -3.20 16.20
C PRO A 133 2.47 -3.84 17.02
N THR A 134 1.74 -4.78 16.44
CA THR A 134 0.62 -5.45 17.13
C THR A 134 1.09 -6.58 18.06
N GLY A 135 2.35 -7.01 17.90
CA GLY A 135 2.90 -8.21 18.52
C GLY A 135 2.83 -9.44 17.63
N ASN A 136 2.06 -9.40 16.54
CA ASN A 136 2.02 -10.47 15.55
C ASN A 136 3.21 -10.37 14.58
N SER A 137 3.77 -11.52 14.22
CA SER A 137 4.84 -11.62 13.22
C SER A 137 4.85 -13.00 12.57
N ASP A 138 5.18 -13.06 11.30
CA ASP A 138 5.40 -14.30 10.56
C ASP A 138 6.80 -14.28 9.92
N GLY A 139 7.70 -15.12 10.43
CA GLY A 139 9.10 -15.12 10.03
C GLY A 139 9.76 -13.75 10.16
N ASP A 140 10.17 -13.18 9.02
CA ASP A 140 10.80 -11.86 8.92
C ASP A 140 9.81 -10.71 8.73
N GLU A 141 8.49 -10.97 8.67
CA GLU A 141 7.44 -9.94 8.59
C GLU A 141 6.91 -9.59 9.99
N ILE A 142 6.69 -8.31 10.26
CA ILE A 142 5.92 -7.85 11.43
C ILE A 142 4.62 -7.21 10.99
N GLU A 143 3.57 -7.41 11.77
CA GLU A 143 2.32 -6.69 11.63
C GLU A 143 2.40 -5.37 12.40
N LEU A 144 1.97 -4.29 11.74
CA LEU A 144 1.73 -3.00 12.38
C LEU A 144 0.29 -2.58 12.14
N ALA A 145 -0.31 -1.90 13.11
CA ALA A 145 -1.65 -1.35 12.98
C ALA A 145 -1.75 0.06 13.55
N ILE A 146 -2.71 0.81 13.05
CA ILE A 146 -3.12 2.10 13.59
C ILE A 146 -4.64 2.09 13.82
N GLN A 147 -5.05 2.79 14.87
CA GLN A 147 -6.46 3.12 15.11
C GLN A 147 -6.69 4.58 14.71
N LEU A 148 -7.57 4.80 13.74
CA LEU A 148 -8.03 6.13 13.36
C LEU A 148 -8.93 6.69 14.48
N SER A 149 -8.77 7.98 14.74
CA SER A 149 -9.56 8.76 15.71
C SER A 149 -10.68 9.52 15.04
#